data_AF-A0A645C3K0-F1
#
_entry.id   AF-A0A645C3K0-F1
#
_cell.length_a   1.000
_cell.length_b   1.000
_cell.length_c   1.000
_cell.angle_alpha   90.00
_cell.angle_beta   90.00
_cell.angle_gamma   90.00
#
_symmetry.space_group_name_H-M   'P 1'
#
loop_
_entity.id
_entity.type
_entity.pdbx_description
1 polymer ?
#
loop_
_entity_poly.entity_id
_entity_poly.type
_entity_poly.pdbx_seq_one_letter_code
_entity_poly.pdbx_strand_id
1 'polypeptide(L)'
;MPYLLSTLDTLAWRYNVPEMAFPEALIPGMREVGARSTLNLWGNVYPRGGFLHQTDDHKAGAVVAQRAGDVVTRRGQIHVYQPLLANSRPGYWPAGALMEGDASTGKWQELTPVLSSSCTVFPRSGFLTQAQQGDYAWALWRPYACCERRGQVFLGSVDFY
;
A
#
# COMPACT_ATOMS: atom_id res chain seq x y z
N MET A 1 12.29 12.66 -9.61
CA MET A 1 11.75 11.60 -10.47
C MET A 1 10.66 10.84 -9.70
N PRO A 2 9.60 10.34 -10.35
CA PRO A 2 8.58 9.52 -9.69
C PRO A 2 9.13 8.16 -9.27
N TYR A 3 8.63 7.58 -8.17
CA TYR A 3 9.04 6.24 -7.73
C TYR A 3 8.47 5.12 -8.61
N LEU A 4 7.28 5.31 -9.17
CA LEU A 4 6.66 4.40 -10.12
C LEU A 4 5.86 5.22 -11.13
N LEU A 5 5.95 4.85 -12.40
CA LEU A 5 5.14 5.44 -13.47
C LEU A 5 4.64 4.30 -14.35
N SER A 6 3.32 4.12 -14.38
CA SER A 6 2.64 2.99 -15.05
C SER A 6 2.97 2.85 -16.53
N THR A 7 3.31 3.95 -17.22
CA THR A 7 3.69 3.94 -18.63
C THR A 7 5.05 3.28 -18.89
N LEU A 8 5.96 3.32 -17.92
CA LEU A 8 7.29 2.68 -18.00
C LEU A 8 7.25 1.21 -17.59
N ASP A 9 6.22 0.81 -16.84
CA ASP A 9 6.06 -0.52 -16.25
C ASP A 9 4.98 -1.34 -16.98
N THR A 10 4.97 -1.30 -18.31
CA THR A 10 3.82 -1.78 -19.11
C THR A 10 3.51 -3.26 -18.90
N LEU A 11 4.52 -4.14 -18.83
CA LEU A 11 4.29 -5.59 -18.72
C LEU A 11 3.63 -5.98 -17.39
N ALA A 12 4.22 -5.57 -16.27
CA ALA A 12 3.70 -5.89 -14.95
C ALA A 12 2.41 -5.09 -14.67
N TRP A 13 2.38 -3.79 -14.97
CA TRP A 13 1.24 -2.94 -14.66
C TRP A 13 -0.01 -3.19 -15.53
N ARG A 14 0.15 -3.42 -16.84
CA ARG A 14 -1.01 -3.61 -17.74
C ARG A 14 -1.39 -5.06 -17.96
N TYR A 15 -0.42 -5.96 -18.02
CA TYR A 15 -0.68 -7.37 -18.35
C TYR A 15 -0.61 -8.28 -17.13
N ASN A 16 -0.26 -7.78 -15.94
CA ASN A 16 -0.10 -8.56 -14.72
C ASN A 16 0.97 -9.66 -14.82
N VAL A 17 1.88 -9.58 -15.80
CA VAL A 17 2.93 -10.57 -16.00
C VAL A 17 4.23 -10.07 -15.36
N PRO A 18 4.90 -10.87 -14.51
CA PRO A 18 4.60 -12.29 -14.19
C PRO A 18 3.74 -12.50 -12.93
N GLU A 19 3.29 -11.44 -12.27
CA GLU A 19 2.65 -11.52 -10.95
C GLU A 19 1.38 -12.38 -10.88
N MET A 20 0.69 -12.58 -11.99
CA MET A 20 -0.47 -13.47 -12.06
C MET A 20 -0.16 -14.93 -11.67
N ALA A 21 1.12 -15.32 -11.72
CA ALA A 21 1.58 -16.64 -11.30
C ALA A 21 1.94 -16.72 -9.80
N PHE A 22 1.90 -15.60 -9.07
CA PHE A 22 2.24 -15.60 -7.64
C PHE A 22 1.12 -16.24 -6.81
N PRO A 23 1.45 -16.94 -5.70
CA PRO A 23 0.45 -17.57 -4.82
C PRO A 23 -0.63 -16.59 -4.35
N GLU A 24 -0.25 -15.34 -4.07
CA GLU A 24 -1.15 -14.28 -3.62
C GLU A 24 -2.17 -13.85 -4.68
N ALA A 25 -1.88 -14.10 -5.97
CA ALA A 25 -2.83 -13.87 -7.07
C ALA A 25 -3.80 -15.06 -7.28
N LEU A 26 -3.41 -16.26 -6.85
CA LEU A 26 -4.11 -17.51 -7.15
C LEU A 26 -4.96 -18.03 -6.00
N ILE A 27 -4.64 -17.66 -4.76
CA ILE A 27 -5.29 -18.16 -3.55
C ILE A 27 -6.21 -17.06 -2.97
N PRO A 28 -7.54 -17.24 -3.01
CA PRO A 28 -8.49 -16.28 -2.45
C PRO A 28 -8.23 -16.01 -0.97
N GLY A 29 -8.43 -14.76 -0.54
CA GLY A 29 -8.21 -14.33 0.84
C GLY A 29 -6.75 -14.02 1.19
N MET A 30 -5.79 -14.29 0.29
CA MET A 30 -4.41 -13.80 0.45
C MET A 30 -4.26 -12.41 -0.15
N ARG A 31 -3.62 -11.50 0.60
CA ARG A 31 -3.29 -10.13 0.17
C ARG A 31 -4.49 -9.44 -0.49
N GLU A 32 -5.56 -9.28 0.27
CA GLU A 32 -6.76 -8.55 -0.13
C GLU A 32 -6.90 -7.26 0.70
N VAL A 33 -7.42 -6.21 0.07
CA VAL A 33 -7.90 -5.02 0.76
C VAL A 33 -9.28 -5.36 1.30
N GLY A 34 -9.32 -5.84 2.54
CA GLY A 34 -10.53 -6.28 3.21
C GLY A 34 -10.75 -7.78 3.10
N ALA A 35 -11.96 -8.24 3.41
CA ALA A 35 -12.27 -9.65 3.40
C ALA A 35 -13.74 -9.91 3.08
N ARG A 36 -14.00 -11.07 2.44
CA ARG A 36 -15.38 -11.54 2.20
C ARG A 36 -16.11 -11.90 3.50
N SER A 37 -15.38 -12.44 4.47
CA SER A 37 -15.93 -12.82 5.79
C SER A 37 -16.46 -11.64 6.59
N THR A 38 -15.88 -10.45 6.39
CA THR A 38 -16.31 -9.19 7.02
C THR A 38 -17.26 -8.38 6.14
N LEU A 39 -17.68 -8.92 4.99
CA LEU A 39 -18.53 -8.26 3.99
C LEU A 39 -17.99 -6.89 3.54
N ASN A 40 -16.67 -6.67 3.62
CA ASN A 40 -16.02 -5.41 3.27
C ASN A 40 -14.78 -5.64 2.40
N LEU A 41 -14.91 -6.48 1.38
CA LEU A 41 -13.85 -6.72 0.39
C LEU A 41 -13.86 -5.61 -0.67
N TRP A 42 -12.72 -4.92 -0.83
CA TRP A 42 -12.53 -3.90 -1.86
C TRP A 42 -11.83 -4.47 -3.10
N GLY A 43 -10.91 -5.40 -2.91
CA GLY A 43 -10.24 -6.08 -4.02
C GLY A 43 -8.94 -6.76 -3.60
N ASN A 44 -8.36 -7.52 -4.53
CA ASN A 44 -7.08 -8.20 -4.37
C ASN A 44 -5.91 -7.25 -4.66
N VAL A 45 -4.80 -7.41 -3.94
CA VAL A 45 -3.56 -6.68 -4.20
C VAL A 45 -2.80 -7.31 -5.35
N TYR A 46 -2.70 -8.64 -5.38
CA TYR A 46 -1.98 -9.37 -6.43
C TYR A 46 -2.94 -9.92 -7.47
N PRO A 47 -2.61 -9.83 -8.77
CA PRO A 47 -1.43 -9.17 -9.32
C PRO A 47 -1.51 -7.64 -9.20
N ARG A 48 -0.36 -6.97 -8.99
CA ARG A 48 -0.29 -5.52 -8.76
C ARG A 48 -0.32 -4.71 -10.06
N GLY A 49 -1.34 -4.96 -10.87
CA GLY A 49 -1.61 -4.17 -12.08
C GLY A 49 -2.58 -3.01 -11.84
N GLY A 50 -2.78 -2.22 -12.90
CA GLY A 50 -3.68 -1.06 -12.90
C GLY A 50 -5.16 -1.39 -13.09
N PHE A 51 -5.52 -2.66 -13.35
CA PHE A 51 -6.89 -3.09 -13.60
C PHE A 51 -7.44 -3.87 -12.41
N LEU A 52 -8.68 -3.56 -12.02
CA LEU A 52 -9.44 -4.29 -11.02
C LEU A 52 -10.89 -4.36 -11.46
N HIS A 53 -11.51 -5.53 -11.33
CA HIS A 53 -12.95 -5.66 -11.49
C HIS A 53 -13.64 -5.30 -10.16
N GLN A 54 -14.13 -4.08 -10.06
CA GLN A 54 -14.83 -3.55 -8.90
C GLN A 54 -15.91 -2.58 -9.39
N THR A 55 -17.12 -2.68 -8.84
CA THR A 55 -18.27 -1.86 -9.25
C THR A 55 -18.25 -0.47 -8.65
N ASP A 56 -17.53 -0.27 -7.55
CA ASP A 56 -17.36 1.00 -6.86
C ASP A 56 -16.01 1.64 -7.23
N ASP A 57 -16.06 2.76 -7.95
CA ASP A 57 -14.87 3.44 -8.48
C ASP A 57 -13.90 3.90 -7.38
N HIS A 58 -14.42 4.37 -6.23
CA HIS A 58 -13.57 4.74 -5.10
C HIS A 58 -12.81 3.52 -4.55
N LYS A 59 -13.49 2.37 -4.39
CA LYS A 59 -12.82 1.13 -3.95
C LYS A 59 -11.77 0.70 -4.96
N ALA A 60 -12.07 0.79 -6.26
CA ALA A 60 -11.13 0.45 -7.32
C ALA A 60 -9.88 1.33 -7.28
N GLY A 61 -10.06 2.66 -7.24
CA GLY A 61 -8.96 3.61 -7.14
C GLY A 61 -8.10 3.39 -5.89
N ALA A 62 -8.73 3.13 -4.74
CA ALA A 62 -8.02 2.89 -3.49
C ALA A 62 -7.16 1.61 -3.53
N VAL A 63 -7.67 0.53 -4.14
CA VAL A 63 -6.89 -0.70 -4.33
C VAL A 63 -5.73 -0.46 -5.29
N VAL A 64 -5.92 0.29 -6.37
CA VAL A 64 -4.83 0.63 -7.31
C VAL A 64 -3.76 1.49 -6.62
N ALA A 65 -4.15 2.45 -5.77
CA ALA A 65 -3.23 3.23 -4.95
C ALA A 65 -2.45 2.32 -3.97
N GLN A 66 -3.14 1.39 -3.32
CA GLN A 66 -2.51 0.38 -2.45
C GLN A 66 -1.49 -0.48 -3.20
N ARG A 67 -1.82 -0.94 -4.42
CA ARG A 67 -0.89 -1.71 -5.27
C ARG A 67 0.36 -0.93 -5.61
N ALA A 68 0.22 0.32 -6.05
CA ALA A 68 1.36 1.20 -6.33
C ALA A 68 2.23 1.42 -5.08
N GLY A 69 1.59 1.63 -3.93
CA GLY A 69 2.26 1.73 -2.62
C GLY A 69 3.02 0.45 -2.25
N ASP A 70 2.42 -0.73 -2.44
CA ASP A 70 3.04 -2.02 -2.15
C ASP A 70 4.28 -2.27 -3.01
N VAL A 71 4.25 -1.91 -4.31
CA VAL A 71 5.40 -2.03 -5.21
C VAL A 71 6.57 -1.16 -4.73
N VAL A 72 6.34 0.14 -4.53
CA VAL A 72 7.42 1.09 -4.21
C VAL A 72 7.97 0.90 -2.80
N THR A 73 7.21 0.33 -1.88
CA THR A 73 7.63 0.09 -0.48
C THR A 73 8.31 -1.26 -0.28
N ARG A 74 8.69 -1.95 -1.36
CA ARG A 74 9.45 -3.21 -1.32
C ARG A 74 10.68 -3.14 -2.23
N ARG A 75 11.67 -3.99 -1.97
CA ARG A 75 12.85 -4.17 -2.84
C ARG A 75 12.67 -5.40 -3.72
N GLY A 76 13.32 -5.41 -4.89
CA GLY A 76 13.37 -6.58 -5.77
C GLY A 76 12.01 -7.01 -6.35
N GLN A 77 11.06 -6.09 -6.49
CA GLN A 77 9.80 -6.40 -7.16
C GLN A 77 10.00 -6.48 -8.67
N ILE A 78 9.19 -7.30 -9.36
CA ILE A 78 9.29 -7.49 -10.82
C ILE A 78 8.51 -6.37 -11.52
N HIS A 79 8.96 -5.14 -11.30
CA HIS A 79 8.39 -3.91 -11.83
C HIS A 79 9.53 -2.96 -12.25
N VAL A 80 9.23 -1.99 -13.13
CA VAL A 80 10.13 -0.86 -13.41
C VAL A 80 9.81 0.29 -12.45
N TYR A 81 10.59 0.40 -11.37
CA TYR A 81 10.34 1.35 -10.29
C TYR A 81 11.63 1.72 -9.54
N GLN A 82 11.55 2.79 -8.77
CA GLN A 82 12.53 3.15 -7.75
C GLN A 82 11.97 2.74 -6.37
N PRO A 83 12.71 1.96 -5.56
CA PRO A 83 12.27 1.65 -4.20
C PRO A 83 12.28 2.90 -3.30
N LEU A 84 11.20 3.11 -2.55
CA LEU A 84 11.06 4.14 -1.52
C LEU A 84 11.81 3.79 -0.23
N LEU A 85 12.12 2.50 -0.03
CA LEU A 85 12.78 2.03 1.19
C LEU A 85 14.18 2.62 1.35
N ALA A 86 14.42 3.24 2.50
CA ALA A 86 15.76 3.59 2.95
C ALA A 86 16.44 2.39 3.63
N ASN A 87 17.77 2.46 3.81
CA ASN A 87 18.51 1.43 4.56
C ASN A 87 18.45 1.76 6.04
N SER A 88 18.11 0.74 6.85
CA SER A 88 18.17 0.85 8.31
C SER A 88 19.61 1.04 8.77
N ARG A 89 19.80 1.87 9.78
CA ARG A 89 21.09 2.09 10.45
C ARG A 89 20.83 2.36 11.93
N PRO A 90 21.81 2.16 12.83
CA PRO A 90 21.62 2.48 14.25
C PRO A 90 21.06 3.90 14.44
N GLY A 91 19.93 4.03 15.13
CA GLY A 91 19.22 5.30 15.34
C GLY A 91 18.24 5.71 14.23
N TYR A 92 18.11 4.94 13.15
CA TYR A 92 17.18 5.18 12.06
C TYR A 92 16.54 3.90 11.56
N TRP A 93 15.25 3.75 11.87
CA TRP A 93 14.43 2.62 11.47
C TRP A 93 13.40 3.10 10.44
N PRO A 94 13.66 2.87 9.14
CA PRO A 94 12.73 3.27 8.08
C PRO A 94 11.46 2.41 8.11
N ALA A 95 10.37 2.96 7.56
CA ALA A 95 9.12 2.23 7.40
C ALA A 95 9.34 0.95 6.57
N GLY A 96 8.79 -0.18 7.03
CA GLY A 96 8.89 -1.51 6.39
C GLY A 96 8.05 -1.66 5.11
N ALA A 97 7.66 -2.87 4.71
CA ALA A 97 6.74 -3.01 3.56
C ALA A 97 5.35 -2.43 3.91
N LEU A 98 4.66 -1.80 2.94
CA LEU A 98 3.25 -1.47 3.15
C LEU A 98 2.43 -2.76 3.23
N MET A 99 1.50 -2.80 4.18
CA MET A 99 0.55 -3.90 4.35
C MET A 99 -0.87 -3.34 4.41
N GLU A 100 -1.78 -4.04 3.74
CA GLU A 100 -3.19 -3.70 3.66
C GLU A 100 -3.84 -3.82 5.04
N GLY A 101 -4.71 -2.89 5.42
CA GLY A 101 -5.37 -2.91 6.73
C GLY A 101 -4.46 -2.65 7.93
N ASP A 102 -3.14 -2.56 7.77
CA ASP A 102 -2.19 -2.39 8.87
C ASP A 102 -1.70 -0.94 9.00
N ALA A 103 -2.28 -0.24 9.96
CA ALA A 103 -1.97 1.16 10.29
C ALA A 103 -0.54 1.40 10.78
N SER A 104 0.17 0.35 11.20
CA SER A 104 1.58 0.41 11.62
C SER A 104 2.55 0.46 10.45
N THR A 105 2.10 0.15 9.23
CA THR A 105 2.94 0.18 8.02
C THR A 105 2.69 1.41 7.15
N GLY A 106 1.49 1.97 7.21
CA GLY A 106 1.14 3.20 6.52
C GLY A 106 -0.34 3.53 6.64
N LYS A 107 -0.68 4.79 6.34
CA LYS A 107 -2.06 5.28 6.28
C LYS A 107 -2.25 6.16 5.06
N TRP A 108 -3.46 6.16 4.53
CA TRP A 108 -3.86 6.94 3.37
C TRP A 108 -4.70 8.14 3.80
N GLN A 109 -4.35 9.31 3.29
CA GLN A 109 -5.16 10.53 3.38
C GLN A 109 -5.77 10.81 2.00
N GLU A 110 -7.10 10.91 1.95
CA GLU A 110 -7.84 11.27 0.74
C GLU A 110 -7.60 12.75 0.40
N LEU A 111 -7.17 13.03 -0.83
CA LEU A 111 -6.92 14.39 -1.33
C LEU A 111 -8.02 14.87 -2.27
N THR A 112 -8.56 13.97 -3.08
CA THR A 112 -9.63 14.18 -4.05
C THR A 112 -10.54 12.94 -4.04
N PRO A 113 -11.87 13.09 -4.18
CA PRO A 113 -12.62 14.30 -4.56
C PRO A 113 -12.76 15.35 -3.45
N VAL A 114 -12.63 14.97 -2.18
CA VAL A 114 -12.71 15.88 -1.03
C VAL A 114 -11.53 15.63 -0.12
N LEU A 115 -10.82 16.71 0.24
CA LEU A 115 -9.69 16.63 1.15
C LEU A 115 -10.14 16.15 2.54
N SER A 116 -9.60 15.02 2.98
CA SER A 116 -9.77 14.51 4.34
C SER A 116 -8.76 15.16 5.30
N SER A 117 -9.22 15.54 6.50
CA SER A 117 -8.36 15.96 7.61
C SER A 117 -7.79 14.79 8.42
N SER A 118 -8.16 13.56 8.09
CA SER A 118 -7.74 12.34 8.80
C SER A 118 -7.13 11.30 7.85
N CYS A 119 -6.30 10.42 8.42
CA CYS A 119 -5.65 9.33 7.70
C CYS A 119 -6.28 7.99 8.11
N THR A 120 -6.50 7.10 7.15
CA THR A 120 -7.14 5.79 7.37
C THR A 120 -6.38 4.68 6.67
N VAL A 121 -6.67 3.43 7.02
CA VAL A 121 -6.23 2.27 6.22
C VAL A 121 -7.38 1.81 5.33
N PHE A 122 -7.05 1.11 4.25
CA PHE A 122 -8.05 0.42 3.46
C PHE A 122 -8.18 -1.03 3.91
N PRO A 123 -9.40 -1.59 3.97
CA PRO A 123 -10.68 -0.91 3.72
C PRO A 123 -11.10 -0.06 4.94
N ARG A 124 -11.93 0.96 4.71
CA ARG A 124 -12.63 1.70 5.77
C ARG A 124 -14.13 1.54 5.65
N SER A 125 -14.84 1.69 6.77
CA SER A 125 -16.31 1.71 6.80
C SER A 125 -16.84 3.14 6.64
N GLY A 126 -18.12 3.25 6.30
CA GLY A 126 -18.81 4.53 6.14
C GLY A 126 -18.91 5.00 4.69
N PHE A 127 -19.29 6.26 4.51
CA PHE A 127 -19.53 6.83 3.19
C PHE A 127 -18.21 7.00 2.42
N LEU A 128 -18.19 6.56 1.16
CA LEU A 128 -17.09 6.71 0.22
C LEU A 128 -17.50 7.75 -0.82
N THR A 129 -16.86 8.92 -0.79
CA THR A 129 -17.18 10.01 -1.71
C THR A 129 -16.72 9.65 -3.11
N GLN A 130 -17.59 9.79 -4.09
CA GLN A 130 -17.27 9.42 -5.48
C GLN A 130 -16.76 10.64 -6.25
N ALA A 131 -15.68 10.46 -7.00
CA ALA A 131 -15.15 11.47 -7.90
C ALA A 131 -15.92 11.44 -9.22
N GLN A 132 -16.36 12.60 -9.72
CA GLN A 132 -17.18 12.66 -10.93
C GLN A 132 -16.42 12.17 -12.19
N GLN A 133 -15.10 12.31 -12.22
CA GLN A 133 -14.25 11.92 -13.35
C GLN A 133 -13.37 10.70 -13.04
N GLY A 134 -13.55 10.07 -11.86
CA GLY A 134 -12.70 8.97 -11.40
C GLY A 134 -11.26 9.38 -11.06
N ASP A 135 -11.02 10.68 -10.86
CA ASP A 135 -9.73 11.30 -10.59
C ASP A 135 -9.36 11.27 -9.10
N TYR A 136 -9.31 10.08 -8.51
CA TYR A 136 -8.96 9.89 -7.11
C TYR A 136 -7.45 10.04 -6.85
N ALA A 137 -7.10 10.59 -5.69
CA ALA A 137 -5.71 10.70 -5.25
C ALA A 137 -5.63 10.63 -3.73
N TRP A 138 -4.60 9.94 -3.26
CA TRP A 138 -4.31 9.77 -1.84
C TRP A 138 -2.84 10.09 -1.55
N ALA A 139 -2.60 10.69 -0.39
CA ALA A 139 -1.27 10.79 0.19
C ALA A 139 -0.99 9.57 1.08
N LEU A 140 0.14 8.92 0.89
CA LEU A 140 0.61 7.81 1.73
C LEU A 140 1.50 8.33 2.86
N TRP A 141 1.03 8.20 4.09
CA TRP A 141 1.76 8.51 5.31
C TRP A 141 2.43 7.26 5.87
N ARG A 142 3.69 7.38 6.27
CA ARG A 142 4.57 6.26 6.60
C ARG A 142 5.28 6.51 7.93
N PRO A 143 5.32 5.52 8.85
CA PRO A 143 5.97 5.71 10.14
C PRO A 143 7.48 5.51 10.01
N TYR A 144 8.23 6.60 10.14
CA TYR A 144 9.69 6.55 10.28
C TYR A 144 10.03 6.80 11.75
N ALA A 145 10.79 5.89 12.35
CA ALA A 145 11.34 6.10 13.68
C ALA A 145 12.79 6.54 13.56
N CYS A 146 13.09 7.75 14.03
CA CYS A 146 14.44 8.26 14.16
C CYS A 146 14.71 8.68 15.60
N CYS A 147 15.91 8.42 16.09
CA CYS A 147 16.43 9.00 17.31
C CYS A 147 17.94 9.24 17.09
N GLU A 148 18.44 10.45 17.39
CA GLU A 148 19.82 10.50 17.88
C GLU A 148 19.81 9.93 19.29
N ARG A 149 20.20 8.66 19.45
CA ARG A 149 20.69 8.15 20.74
C ARG A 149 22.16 7.85 20.59
N ARG A 150 23.00 8.84 20.90
CA ARG A 150 24.43 8.63 21.07
C ARG A 150 24.64 7.67 22.25
N GLY A 151 25.15 6.47 21.98
CA GLY A 151 25.80 5.64 22.99
C GLY A 151 25.06 4.42 23.57
N GLN A 152 23.87 4.01 23.09
CA GLN A 152 23.23 2.78 23.61
C GLN A 152 22.73 1.86 22.49
N VAL A 153 23.42 0.74 22.29
CA VAL A 153 22.94 -0.40 21.49
C VAL A 153 21.80 -1.05 22.26
N PHE A 154 20.60 -1.07 21.67
CA PHE A 154 19.46 -1.76 22.26
C PHE A 154 19.66 -3.27 22.14
N LEU A 155 19.86 -3.94 23.29
CA LEU A 155 20.13 -5.38 23.36
C LEU A 155 18.85 -6.23 23.53
N GLY A 156 17.71 -5.60 23.83
CA GLY A 156 16.40 -6.26 23.94
C GLY A 156 15.46 -5.55 24.92
N SER A 157 14.16 -5.83 24.82
CA SER A 157 13.18 -5.60 25.89
C SER A 157 12.39 -6.87 26.13
N VAL A 158 11.97 -7.06 27.38
CA VAL A 158 11.11 -8.17 27.78
C VAL A 158 9.88 -7.53 28.40
N ASP A 159 8.73 -7.70 27.77
CA ASP A 159 7.46 -7.25 28.30
C ASP A 159 6.87 -8.41 29.12
N PHE A 160 6.67 -8.18 30.41
CA PHE A 160 5.98 -9.13 31.28
C PHE A 160 4.48 -8.83 31.23
N TYR A 161 3.71 -9.87 30.92
CA TYR A 161 2.24 -9.90 30.96
C TYR A 161 1.73 -9.93 32.39
#